data_AF-A0A2N3N107-F1
#
_entry.id   AF-A0A2N3N107-F1
#
_cell.length_a   1.000
_cell.length_b   1.000
_cell.length_c   1.000
_cell.angle_alpha   90.00
_cell.angle_beta   90.00
_cell.angle_gamma   90.00
#
_symmetry.space_group_name_H-M   'P 1'
#
loop_
_entity.id
_entity.type
_entity.pdbx_description
1 polymer ?
#
loop_
_entity_poly.entity_id
_entity_poly.type
_entity_poly.pdbx_seq_one_letter_code
_entity_poly.pdbx_strand_id
1 'polypeptide(L)'
;MALLRPIIQITLQATALVWLCPRVAAQTSSFTDANTGIVFQRFFGARTSFGFGVALPTDPTDSFIGQLSFPLVNGNGWGGFSLTGDMEGPLLMAVWSDGTNVVSSFRQAFNEDDNPPEVTGSFAVRPIELGTQVNSTFLTFTFLCEGCLDAAIGLGAEGTAGTAEMGWALSSIPVRNAASSNGILDFHDSGFGDFDADLGSARSAEFESWVALAGAPLPPSNAAVQIQPNAGDDDDDDADSGDEGNGGAIGGGRSGNRGGARGGAGGGDDSDSEDDD
;
A
#
# COMPACT_ATOMS: atom_id res chain seq x y z
N MET A 1 34.51 -10.90 -74.79
CA MET A 1 33.90 -12.06 -74.11
C MET A 1 34.27 -11.94 -72.64
N ALA A 2 33.48 -11.21 -71.87
CA ALA A 2 33.67 -10.99 -70.43
C ALA A 2 32.31 -11.20 -69.77
N LEU A 3 32.20 -12.22 -68.93
CA LEU A 3 30.99 -12.58 -68.20
C LEU A 3 31.17 -12.15 -66.74
N LEU A 4 30.49 -11.07 -66.33
CA LEU A 4 30.34 -10.72 -64.92
C LEU A 4 29.33 -11.68 -64.29
N ARG A 5 29.66 -12.20 -63.09
CA ARG A 5 28.72 -12.90 -62.21
C ARG A 5 28.36 -12.02 -61.01
N PRO A 6 27.08 -11.93 -60.62
CA PRO A 6 26.67 -11.15 -59.47
C PRO A 6 26.93 -11.92 -58.17
N ILE A 7 27.43 -11.22 -57.16
CA ILE A 7 27.56 -11.72 -55.79
C ILE A 7 26.28 -11.34 -55.05
N ILE A 8 25.49 -12.35 -54.66
CA ILE A 8 24.29 -12.18 -53.84
C ILE A 8 24.73 -12.28 -52.39
N GLN A 9 24.72 -11.16 -51.65
CA GLN A 9 24.87 -11.17 -50.20
C GLN A 9 23.52 -11.46 -49.56
N ILE A 10 23.43 -12.58 -48.85
CA ILE A 10 22.27 -12.96 -48.03
C ILE A 10 22.55 -12.46 -46.62
N THR A 11 21.86 -11.40 -46.20
CA THR A 11 21.85 -10.93 -44.82
C THR A 11 20.82 -11.73 -44.02
N LEU A 12 21.30 -12.54 -43.07
CA LEU A 12 20.45 -13.19 -42.06
C LEU A 12 20.08 -12.13 -41.01
N GLN A 13 18.82 -11.69 -40.99
CA GLN A 13 18.28 -10.94 -39.85
C GLN A 13 17.74 -11.93 -38.82
N ALA A 14 18.38 -12.00 -37.65
CA ALA A 14 17.88 -12.73 -36.50
C ALA A 14 16.87 -11.85 -35.75
N THR A 15 15.59 -12.09 -35.96
CA THR A 15 14.52 -11.50 -35.16
C THR A 15 14.43 -12.24 -33.82
N ALA A 16 14.93 -11.62 -32.75
CA ALA A 16 14.72 -12.10 -31.39
C ALA A 16 13.26 -11.88 -31.00
N LEU A 17 12.49 -12.97 -30.94
CA LEU A 17 11.13 -12.96 -30.40
C LEU A 17 11.21 -12.85 -28.87
N VAL A 18 11.12 -11.64 -28.34
CA VAL A 18 10.99 -11.42 -26.89
C VAL A 18 9.57 -11.84 -26.51
N TRP A 19 9.43 -13.04 -25.94
CA TRP A 19 8.18 -13.48 -25.32
C TRP A 19 7.96 -12.67 -24.04
N LEU A 20 7.10 -11.66 -24.09
CA LEU A 20 6.50 -11.09 -22.89
C LEU A 20 5.67 -12.20 -22.24
N CYS A 21 6.16 -12.77 -21.14
CA CYS A 21 5.35 -13.60 -20.27
C CYS A 21 4.53 -12.65 -19.39
N PRO A 22 3.19 -12.57 -19.52
CA PRO A 22 2.39 -11.73 -18.65
C PRO A 22 2.58 -12.20 -17.20
N ARG A 23 2.93 -11.27 -16.30
CA ARG A 23 2.89 -11.54 -14.86
C ARG A 23 1.42 -11.68 -14.47
N VAL A 24 1.01 -12.87 -14.05
CA VAL A 24 -0.29 -13.07 -13.42
C VAL A 24 -0.08 -12.78 -11.93
N ALA A 25 -0.70 -11.73 -11.41
CA ALA A 25 -0.71 -11.46 -9.98
C ALA A 25 -1.30 -12.67 -9.23
N ALA A 26 -0.77 -12.97 -8.04
CA ALA A 26 -1.30 -14.08 -7.26
C ALA A 26 -2.73 -13.75 -6.81
N GLN A 27 -3.68 -14.67 -7.05
CA GLN A 27 -5.08 -14.46 -6.67
C GLN A 27 -5.40 -15.11 -5.32
N THR A 28 -6.34 -14.53 -4.58
CA THR A 28 -6.89 -15.13 -3.37
C THR A 28 -7.69 -16.41 -3.66
N SER A 29 -7.84 -17.26 -2.65
CA SER A 29 -8.70 -18.45 -2.71
C SER A 29 -9.44 -18.66 -1.39
N SER A 30 -10.57 -19.36 -1.44
CA SER A 30 -11.37 -19.62 -0.25
C SER A 30 -10.60 -20.42 0.79
N PHE A 31 -10.64 -19.97 2.04
CA PHE A 31 -10.00 -20.61 3.19
C PHE A 31 -10.92 -20.52 4.42
N THR A 32 -11.17 -21.64 5.07
CA THR A 32 -11.90 -21.67 6.34
C THR A 32 -10.91 -21.77 7.50
N ASP A 33 -10.94 -20.79 8.38
CA ASP A 33 -10.17 -20.82 9.63
C ASP A 33 -10.79 -21.86 10.58
N ALA A 34 -9.99 -22.84 10.99
CA ALA A 34 -10.48 -23.97 11.77
C ALA A 34 -10.85 -23.60 13.22
N ASN A 35 -10.32 -22.50 13.76
CA ASN A 35 -10.56 -22.10 15.14
C ASN A 35 -11.86 -21.30 15.28
N THR A 36 -12.09 -20.38 14.33
CA THR A 36 -13.22 -19.44 14.35
C THR A 36 -14.38 -19.90 13.47
N GLY A 37 -14.13 -20.75 12.47
CA GLY A 37 -15.10 -21.11 11.43
C GLY A 37 -15.32 -20.02 10.38
N ILE A 38 -14.57 -18.92 10.44
CA ILE A 38 -14.69 -17.82 9.47
C ILE A 38 -14.18 -18.29 8.11
N VAL A 39 -14.93 -17.97 7.06
CA VAL A 39 -14.53 -18.22 5.67
C VAL A 39 -13.97 -16.94 5.09
N PHE A 40 -12.70 -16.98 4.70
CA PHE A 40 -11.95 -15.90 4.08
C PHE A 40 -11.74 -16.16 2.59
N GLN A 41 -11.56 -15.09 1.81
CA GLN A 41 -10.72 -15.15 0.60
C GLN A 41 -9.30 -14.81 1.02
N ARG A 42 -8.37 -15.73 0.76
CA ARG A 42 -7.02 -15.66 1.31
C ARG A 42 -5.95 -15.72 0.23
N PHE A 43 -5.04 -14.75 0.28
CA PHE A 43 -3.76 -14.80 -0.39
C PHE A 43 -2.79 -15.63 0.46
N PHE A 44 -2.02 -16.52 -0.17
CA PHE A 44 -1.02 -17.32 0.52
C PHE A 44 0.28 -17.40 -0.29
N GLY A 45 1.32 -16.75 0.21
CA GLY A 45 2.66 -16.79 -0.34
C GLY A 45 3.34 -18.13 -0.04
N ALA A 46 3.21 -19.12 -0.92
CA ALA A 46 3.73 -20.48 -0.67
C ALA A 46 5.24 -20.55 -0.33
N ARG A 47 6.03 -19.56 -0.75
CA ARG A 47 7.47 -19.48 -0.44
C ARG A 47 7.75 -18.86 0.92
N THR A 48 6.92 -17.92 1.36
CA THR A 48 7.10 -17.14 2.60
C THR A 48 6.23 -17.66 3.74
N SER A 49 5.23 -18.48 3.45
CA SER A 49 4.15 -18.87 4.36
C SER A 49 3.39 -17.67 4.96
N PHE A 50 3.47 -16.51 4.30
CA PHE A 50 2.63 -15.36 4.60
C PHE A 50 1.22 -15.62 4.07
N GLY A 51 0.22 -15.27 4.85
CA GLY A 51 -1.17 -15.31 4.44
C GLY A 51 -1.93 -14.09 4.94
N PHE A 52 -2.75 -13.53 4.05
CA PHE A 52 -3.72 -12.50 4.38
C PHE A 52 -5.10 -12.93 3.87
N GLY A 53 -6.07 -12.99 4.77
CA GLY A 53 -7.45 -13.36 4.49
C GLY A 53 -8.39 -12.20 4.74
N VAL A 54 -9.39 -12.02 3.88
CA VAL A 54 -10.46 -11.03 4.01
C VAL A 54 -11.82 -11.72 3.98
N ALA A 55 -12.71 -11.29 4.86
CA ALA A 55 -14.12 -11.62 4.84
C ALA A 55 -14.94 -10.33 4.94
N LEU A 56 -16.03 -10.26 4.18
CA LEU A 56 -16.89 -9.10 4.02
C LEU A 56 -18.35 -9.46 4.32
N PRO A 57 -19.20 -8.50 4.71
CA PRO A 57 -20.65 -8.73 4.71
C PRO A 57 -21.17 -8.84 3.27
N THR A 58 -22.39 -9.34 3.10
CA THR A 58 -23.07 -9.38 1.79
C THR A 58 -23.09 -8.02 1.09
N ASP A 59 -23.32 -6.96 1.87
CA ASP A 59 -23.37 -5.57 1.41
C ASP A 59 -22.38 -4.73 2.23
N PRO A 60 -21.10 -4.64 1.80
CA PRO A 60 -20.05 -3.88 2.50
C PRO A 60 -20.37 -2.40 2.62
N THR A 61 -20.11 -1.85 3.80
CA THR A 61 -20.24 -0.42 4.12
C THR A 61 -18.88 0.19 4.43
N ASP A 62 -18.25 -0.21 5.51
CA ASP A 62 -17.05 0.45 6.03
C ASP A 62 -16.07 -0.52 6.69
N SER A 63 -16.43 -1.79 6.85
CA SER A 63 -15.70 -2.73 7.71
C SER A 63 -15.50 -4.08 7.05
N PHE A 64 -14.42 -4.76 7.43
CA PHE A 64 -14.11 -6.13 7.02
C PHE A 64 -13.43 -6.90 8.16
N ILE A 65 -13.44 -8.23 8.09
CA ILE A 65 -12.64 -9.07 8.99
C ILE A 65 -11.38 -9.49 8.25
N GLY A 66 -10.23 -9.19 8.83
CA GLY A 66 -8.92 -9.58 8.34
C GLY A 66 -8.33 -10.72 9.16
N GLN A 67 -7.52 -11.56 8.52
CA GLN A 67 -6.63 -12.49 9.20
C GLN A 67 -5.22 -12.40 8.60
N LEU A 68 -4.23 -12.04 9.41
CA LEU A 68 -2.81 -12.17 9.07
C LEU A 68 -2.24 -13.44 9.67
N SER A 69 -1.40 -14.14 8.92
CA SER A 69 -0.75 -15.37 9.36
C SER A 69 0.65 -15.47 8.75
N PHE A 70 1.70 -15.59 9.55
CA PHE A 70 3.08 -15.60 9.04
C PHE A 70 4.09 -16.23 10.03
N PRO A 71 5.24 -16.72 9.52
CA PRO A 71 6.28 -17.29 10.37
C PRO A 71 7.01 -16.23 11.18
N LEU A 72 7.48 -16.63 12.37
CA LEU A 72 8.37 -15.85 13.24
C LEU A 72 9.73 -16.55 13.36
N VAL A 73 10.78 -15.77 13.61
CA VAL A 73 12.14 -16.25 13.88
C VAL A 73 12.46 -16.06 15.35
N ASN A 74 12.38 -17.13 16.13
CA ASN A 74 12.56 -17.11 17.59
C ASN A 74 11.63 -16.10 18.29
N GLY A 75 10.39 -16.00 17.83
CA GLY A 75 9.38 -15.05 18.31
C GLY A 75 9.49 -13.64 17.73
N ASN A 76 10.42 -13.41 16.81
CA ASN A 76 10.63 -12.09 16.18
C ASN A 76 10.17 -12.07 14.72
N GLY A 77 9.98 -10.87 14.21
CA GLY A 77 9.47 -10.59 12.87
C GLY A 77 8.15 -9.86 12.93
N TRP A 78 7.74 -9.34 11.77
CA TRP A 78 6.48 -8.64 11.61
C TRP A 78 5.92 -8.91 10.22
N GLY A 79 4.60 -8.89 10.11
CA GLY A 79 3.88 -9.03 8.85
C GLY A 79 2.88 -7.88 8.71
N GLY A 80 2.62 -7.47 7.47
CA GLY A 80 1.70 -6.38 7.20
C GLY A 80 1.01 -6.49 5.85
N PHE A 81 -0.01 -5.66 5.65
CA PHE A 81 -0.70 -5.49 4.38
C PHE A 81 -0.96 -4.00 4.10
N SER A 82 -1.14 -3.70 2.82
CA SER A 82 -1.68 -2.44 2.32
C SER A 82 -3.07 -2.66 1.76
N LEU A 83 -3.96 -1.67 1.89
CA LEU A 83 -5.28 -1.70 1.24
C LEU A 83 -5.22 -1.54 -0.28
N THR A 84 -4.10 -1.11 -0.83
CA THR A 84 -3.81 -1.05 -2.26
C THR A 84 -2.51 -1.83 -2.55
N GLY A 85 -2.06 -1.92 -3.80
CA GLY A 85 -0.73 -2.47 -4.11
C GLY A 85 0.41 -1.64 -3.51
N ASP A 86 0.24 -0.32 -3.47
CA ASP A 86 1.29 0.60 -3.03
C ASP A 86 1.47 0.64 -1.51
N MET A 87 2.70 0.90 -1.09
CA MET A 87 3.03 1.17 0.32
C MET A 87 2.71 2.62 0.70
N GLU A 88 2.92 3.56 -0.21
CA GLU A 88 2.78 4.99 0.04
C GLU A 88 1.33 5.44 -0.13
N GLY A 89 0.80 6.11 0.89
CA GLY A 89 -0.54 6.66 0.83
C GLY A 89 -1.66 5.92 1.56
N PRO A 90 -1.92 4.62 1.33
CA PRO A 90 -3.08 3.94 1.88
C PRO A 90 -2.93 3.64 3.38
N LEU A 91 -4.02 3.21 4.00
CA LEU A 91 -4.00 2.59 5.31
C LEU A 91 -3.21 1.27 5.23
N LEU A 92 -2.15 1.20 6.01
CA LEU A 92 -1.35 0.01 6.20
C LEU A 92 -1.67 -0.61 7.56
N MET A 93 -1.52 -1.92 7.67
CA MET A 93 -1.52 -2.64 8.95
C MET A 93 -0.19 -3.35 9.11
N ALA A 94 0.43 -3.21 10.28
CA ALA A 94 1.57 -4.02 10.70
C ALA A 94 1.22 -4.78 11.99
N VAL A 95 1.67 -6.04 12.06
CA VAL A 95 1.43 -6.96 13.18
C VAL A 95 2.72 -7.66 13.55
N TRP A 96 2.98 -7.81 14.85
CA TRP A 96 4.14 -8.51 15.40
C TRP A 96 3.83 -9.05 16.80
N SER A 97 4.83 -9.66 17.44
CA SER A 97 4.74 -10.06 18.86
C SER A 97 5.61 -9.18 19.74
N ASP A 98 5.11 -8.81 20.93
CA ASP A 98 5.93 -8.22 22.00
C ASP A 98 6.74 -9.28 22.79
N GLY A 99 6.67 -10.55 22.37
CA GLY A 99 7.24 -11.72 23.02
C GLY A 99 6.22 -12.60 23.74
N THR A 100 5.03 -12.07 24.06
CA THR A 100 3.93 -12.84 24.68
C THR A 100 2.59 -12.60 23.99
N ASN A 101 2.32 -11.37 23.59
CA ASN A 101 1.07 -10.91 22.99
C ASN A 101 1.29 -10.56 21.53
N VAL A 102 0.17 -10.48 20.80
CA VAL A 102 0.14 -9.87 19.47
C VAL A 102 -0.02 -8.36 19.64
N VAL A 103 0.76 -7.59 18.89
CA VAL A 103 0.64 -6.14 18.76
C VAL A 103 0.31 -5.82 17.31
N SER A 104 -0.67 -4.95 17.10
CA SER A 104 -1.09 -4.45 15.79
C SER A 104 -1.00 -2.94 15.74
N SER A 105 -0.75 -2.40 14.56
CA SER A 105 -0.64 -0.95 14.36
C SER A 105 -1.10 -0.59 12.96
N PHE A 106 -2.04 0.36 12.90
CA PHE A 106 -2.35 1.06 11.66
C PHE A 106 -1.28 2.09 11.36
N ARG A 107 -0.87 2.17 10.10
CA ARG A 107 0.29 2.92 9.62
C ARG A 107 -0.07 3.63 8.32
N GLN A 108 0.68 4.66 7.96
CA GLN A 108 0.63 5.31 6.64
C GLN A 108 2.04 5.70 6.26
N ALA A 109 2.49 5.34 5.06
CA ALA A 109 3.79 5.76 4.54
C ALA A 109 3.64 6.98 3.61
N PHE A 110 4.67 7.81 3.56
CA PHE A 110 4.75 8.99 2.68
C PHE A 110 5.97 8.96 1.75
N ASN A 111 6.84 7.97 1.93
CA ASN A 111 7.99 7.65 1.11
C ASN A 111 8.45 6.21 1.46
N GLU A 112 9.34 5.63 0.65
CA GLU A 112 9.91 4.29 0.86
C GLU A 112 11.06 4.22 1.89
N ASP A 113 11.65 5.36 2.27
CA ASP A 113 12.88 5.43 3.08
C ASP A 113 12.60 5.50 4.59
N ASP A 114 11.48 6.10 4.98
CA ASP A 114 11.12 6.37 6.37
C ASP A 114 10.24 5.27 6.96
N ASN A 115 10.32 5.10 8.29
CA ASN A 115 9.39 4.21 8.98
C ASN A 115 7.97 4.81 8.97
N PRO A 116 6.95 4.08 8.46
CA PRO A 116 5.58 4.59 8.46
C PRO A 116 5.13 4.92 9.90
N PRO A 117 4.72 6.16 10.22
CA PRO A 117 4.20 6.48 11.54
C PRO A 117 2.90 5.71 11.83
N GLU A 118 2.65 5.40 13.11
CA GLU A 118 1.32 4.93 13.52
C GLU A 118 0.28 6.02 13.26
N VAL A 119 -0.87 5.64 12.69
CA VAL A 119 -1.97 6.53 12.40
C VAL A 119 -3.24 6.18 13.17
N THR A 120 -4.08 7.18 13.38
CA THR A 120 -5.42 7.04 13.95
C THR A 120 -6.41 7.89 13.15
N GLY A 121 -7.69 7.57 13.27
CA GLY A 121 -8.77 8.20 12.50
C GLY A 121 -10.13 7.61 12.87
N SER A 122 -11.06 7.64 11.91
CA SER A 122 -12.40 7.04 12.06
C SER A 122 -12.42 5.54 11.79
N PHE A 123 -11.38 4.82 12.24
CA PHE A 123 -11.25 3.36 12.13
C PHE A 123 -10.72 2.77 13.44
N ALA A 124 -10.95 1.48 13.64
CA ALA A 124 -10.45 0.74 14.79
C ALA A 124 -10.13 -0.72 14.46
N VAL A 125 -9.13 -1.26 15.15
CA VAL A 125 -8.80 -2.69 15.11
C VAL A 125 -9.40 -3.36 16.33
N ARG A 126 -10.19 -4.41 16.11
CA ARG A 126 -10.87 -5.17 17.16
C ARG A 126 -10.48 -6.64 17.06
N PRO A 127 -9.61 -7.12 17.95
CA PRO A 127 -9.14 -8.51 17.93
C PRO A 127 -10.28 -9.52 18.05
N ILE A 128 -10.19 -10.59 17.28
CA ILE A 128 -10.98 -11.81 17.47
C ILE A 128 -10.04 -12.81 18.12
N GLU A 129 -10.09 -12.90 19.46
CA GLU A 129 -9.17 -13.70 20.27
C GLU A 129 -9.19 -15.18 19.88
N LEU A 130 -10.35 -15.72 19.49
CA LEU A 130 -10.49 -17.11 19.06
C LEU A 130 -9.65 -17.42 17.81
N GLY A 131 -9.41 -16.42 16.95
CA GLY A 131 -8.59 -16.52 15.75
C GLY A 131 -7.18 -15.95 15.90
N THR A 132 -6.74 -15.69 17.13
CA THR A 132 -5.44 -15.05 17.41
C THR A 132 -4.54 -16.01 18.18
N GLN A 133 -3.32 -16.23 17.67
CA GLN A 133 -2.34 -17.14 18.26
C GLN A 133 -0.93 -16.63 18.00
N VAL A 134 -0.05 -16.74 18.99
CA VAL A 134 1.36 -16.37 18.83
C VAL A 134 2.25 -17.35 19.58
N ASN A 135 3.35 -17.74 18.95
CA ASN A 135 4.41 -18.54 19.57
C ASN A 135 5.76 -18.17 18.94
N SER A 136 6.83 -18.90 19.26
CA SER A 136 8.18 -18.59 18.76
C SER A 136 8.39 -18.81 17.25
N THR A 137 7.44 -19.42 16.55
CA THR A 137 7.55 -19.84 15.14
C THR A 137 6.47 -19.29 14.24
N PHE A 138 5.33 -18.86 14.78
CA PHE A 138 4.19 -18.39 13.98
C PHE A 138 3.33 -17.40 14.75
N LEU A 139 2.72 -16.48 14.01
CA LEU A 139 1.71 -15.55 14.48
C LEU A 139 0.49 -15.63 13.56
N THR A 140 -0.68 -15.80 14.15
CA THR A 140 -1.98 -15.56 13.52
C THR A 140 -2.68 -14.44 14.28
N PHE A 141 -3.21 -13.45 13.56
CA PHE A 141 -4.02 -12.38 14.13
C PHE A 141 -5.28 -12.23 13.29
N THR A 142 -6.43 -12.51 13.91
CA THR A 142 -7.74 -12.28 13.30
C THR A 142 -8.39 -11.08 13.96
N PHE A 143 -8.93 -10.16 13.17
CA PHE A 143 -9.46 -8.90 13.67
C PHE A 143 -10.59 -8.38 12.79
N LEU A 144 -11.49 -7.63 13.40
CA LEU A 144 -12.39 -6.73 12.69
C LEU A 144 -11.65 -5.40 12.46
N CYS A 145 -11.55 -5.00 11.20
CA CYS A 145 -11.15 -3.66 10.77
C CYS A 145 -12.42 -2.83 10.66
N GLU A 146 -12.78 -2.15 11.74
CA GLU A 146 -13.97 -1.29 11.80
C GLU A 146 -13.65 0.05 11.14
N GLY A 147 -14.44 0.48 10.14
CA GLY A 147 -14.24 1.77 9.47
C GLY A 147 -13.05 1.85 8.51
N CYS A 148 -12.48 0.71 8.09
CA CYS A 148 -11.30 0.66 7.23
C CYS A 148 -11.60 0.69 5.71
N LEU A 149 -12.86 0.57 5.29
CA LEU A 149 -13.25 0.66 3.88
C LEU A 149 -13.66 2.09 3.52
N ASP A 150 -12.67 2.96 3.39
CA ASP A 150 -12.82 4.34 2.94
C ASP A 150 -11.87 4.58 1.76
N ALA A 151 -12.40 5.12 0.66
CA ALA A 151 -11.61 5.40 -0.53
C ALA A 151 -10.49 6.41 -0.23
N ALA A 152 -10.72 7.32 0.71
CA ALA A 152 -9.72 8.33 1.08
C ALA A 152 -8.53 7.75 1.84
N ILE A 153 -8.55 6.46 2.21
CA ILE A 153 -7.43 5.76 2.83
C ILE A 153 -7.04 4.50 2.03
N GLY A 154 -7.45 4.42 0.76
CA GLY A 154 -6.99 3.42 -0.21
C GLY A 154 -8.10 2.57 -0.85
N LEU A 155 -9.07 2.07 -0.07
CA LEU A 155 -10.09 1.14 -0.59
C LEU A 155 -11.48 1.45 -0.03
N GLY A 156 -12.34 2.02 -0.86
CA GLY A 156 -13.75 2.24 -0.54
C GLY A 156 -14.61 0.98 -0.65
N ALA A 157 -15.80 1.03 -0.04
CA ALA A 157 -16.79 -0.06 -0.08
C ALA A 157 -17.15 -0.49 -1.51
N GLU A 158 -17.26 0.47 -2.43
CA GLU A 158 -17.56 0.22 -3.84
C GLU A 158 -16.48 -0.64 -4.52
N GLY A 159 -15.21 -0.49 -4.11
CA GLY A 159 -14.07 -1.28 -4.59
C GLY A 159 -14.13 -2.76 -4.21
N THR A 160 -15.00 -3.13 -3.27
CA THR A 160 -15.16 -4.52 -2.80
C THR A 160 -16.13 -5.37 -3.64
N ALA A 161 -16.66 -4.83 -4.74
CA ALA A 161 -17.60 -5.55 -5.61
C ALA A 161 -16.93 -6.58 -6.53
N GLY A 162 -15.62 -6.47 -6.74
CA GLY A 162 -14.86 -7.33 -7.64
C GLY A 162 -13.49 -7.68 -7.07
N THR A 163 -12.46 -7.51 -7.89
CA THR A 163 -11.07 -7.69 -7.49
C THR A 163 -10.43 -6.34 -7.16
N ALA A 164 -9.62 -6.29 -6.10
CA ALA A 164 -8.77 -5.16 -5.78
C ALA A 164 -7.32 -5.64 -5.63
N GLU A 165 -6.37 -4.85 -6.14
CA GLU A 165 -4.95 -5.09 -5.90
C GLU A 165 -4.60 -4.65 -4.47
N MET A 166 -3.89 -5.50 -3.73
CA MET A 166 -3.48 -5.26 -2.35
C MET A 166 -2.02 -5.68 -2.15
N GLY A 167 -1.32 -5.00 -1.24
CA GLY A 167 0.07 -5.24 -0.92
C GLY A 167 0.26 -6.11 0.33
N TRP A 168 1.38 -6.81 0.40
CA TRP A 168 1.82 -7.51 1.61
C TRP A 168 3.31 -7.28 1.88
N ALA A 169 3.68 -7.42 3.15
CA ALA A 169 5.06 -7.27 3.61
C ALA A 169 5.36 -8.25 4.75
N LEU A 170 6.59 -8.78 4.79
CA LEU A 170 7.07 -9.70 5.81
C LEU A 170 8.53 -9.40 6.14
N SER A 171 8.84 -9.31 7.44
CA SER A 171 10.19 -9.19 7.97
C SER A 171 10.48 -10.27 9.00
N SER A 172 11.72 -10.75 9.01
CA SER A 172 12.28 -11.57 10.07
C SER A 172 12.94 -10.74 11.18
N ILE A 173 13.09 -9.43 10.95
CA ILE A 173 13.81 -8.53 11.84
C ILE A 173 12.91 -8.16 13.03
N PRO A 174 13.42 -8.21 14.28
CA PRO A 174 12.64 -7.81 15.45
C PRO A 174 12.19 -6.35 15.40
N VAL A 175 10.92 -6.09 15.73
CA VAL A 175 10.41 -4.72 15.90
C VAL A 175 11.09 -4.06 17.10
N ARG A 176 11.65 -2.87 16.91
CA ARG A 176 12.19 -2.09 18.04
C ARG A 176 11.04 -1.48 18.82
N ASN A 177 11.13 -1.53 20.16
CA ASN A 177 10.06 -1.13 21.07
C ASN A 177 8.75 -1.92 20.84
N ALA A 178 8.86 -3.25 20.69
CA ALA A 178 7.77 -4.14 20.30
C ALA A 178 6.53 -4.11 21.21
N ALA A 179 6.64 -3.67 22.47
CA ALA A 179 5.49 -3.54 23.36
C ALA A 179 4.59 -2.31 23.05
N SER A 180 5.05 -1.40 22.19
CA SER A 180 4.32 -0.19 21.79
C SER A 180 3.80 -0.34 20.36
N SER A 181 2.54 0.00 20.10
CA SER A 181 1.98 0.00 18.75
C SER A 181 2.67 1.01 17.81
N ASN A 182 3.32 2.05 18.33
CA ASN A 182 4.26 2.89 17.57
C ASN A 182 5.72 2.35 17.55
N GLY A 183 5.90 1.03 17.58
CA GLY A 183 7.23 0.41 17.42
C GLY A 183 7.87 0.76 16.08
N ILE A 184 9.19 0.62 15.98
CA ILE A 184 9.91 0.90 14.72
C ILE A 184 10.08 -0.40 13.97
N LEU A 185 9.50 -0.45 12.77
CA LEU A 185 9.59 -1.58 11.85
C LEU A 185 10.88 -1.44 11.03
N ASP A 186 11.75 -2.44 11.08
CA ASP A 186 12.84 -2.57 10.11
C ASP A 186 12.31 -3.15 8.79
N PHE A 187 13.05 -2.99 7.70
CA PHE A 187 12.65 -3.39 6.34
C PHE A 187 12.07 -4.82 6.26
N HIS A 188 11.08 -5.02 5.39
CA HIS A 188 10.45 -6.33 5.10
C HIS A 188 11.37 -7.24 4.26
N ASP A 189 12.45 -7.67 4.90
CA ASP A 189 13.55 -8.46 4.31
C ASP A 189 13.16 -9.86 3.84
N SER A 190 12.01 -10.36 4.29
CA SER A 190 11.58 -11.74 4.10
C SER A 190 10.55 -11.89 2.96
N GLY A 191 10.10 -10.78 2.40
CA GLY A 191 9.30 -10.73 1.18
C GLY A 191 8.22 -9.66 1.23
N PHE A 192 7.85 -9.17 0.06
CA PHE A 192 6.79 -8.19 -0.15
C PHE A 192 6.30 -8.27 -1.61
N GLY A 193 5.19 -7.59 -1.88
CA GLY A 193 4.66 -7.39 -3.23
C GLY A 193 3.15 -7.37 -3.24
N ASP A 194 2.58 -7.55 -4.42
CA ASP A 194 1.15 -7.33 -4.65
C ASP A 194 0.41 -8.64 -4.95
N PHE A 195 -0.89 -8.63 -4.69
CA PHE A 195 -1.80 -9.71 -5.01
C PHE A 195 -3.20 -9.18 -5.35
N ASP A 196 -3.92 -9.96 -6.15
CA ASP A 196 -5.29 -9.68 -6.53
C ASP A 196 -6.25 -10.31 -5.50
N ALA A 197 -6.93 -9.47 -4.72
CA ALA A 197 -7.95 -9.89 -3.77
C ALA A 197 -9.32 -10.00 -4.44
N ASP A 198 -9.88 -11.21 -4.55
CA ASP A 198 -11.27 -11.43 -4.99
C ASP A 198 -12.24 -11.10 -3.85
N LEU A 199 -12.47 -9.80 -3.66
CA LEU A 199 -13.34 -9.26 -2.60
C LEU A 199 -14.83 -9.57 -2.86
N GLY A 200 -15.24 -9.68 -4.12
CA GLY A 200 -16.58 -10.14 -4.48
C GLY A 200 -16.89 -11.52 -3.89
N SER A 201 -15.93 -12.45 -3.97
CA SER A 201 -16.04 -13.80 -3.39
C SER A 201 -15.76 -13.86 -1.87
N ALA A 202 -15.41 -12.75 -1.22
CA ALA A 202 -15.16 -12.66 0.22
C ALA A 202 -16.43 -12.35 1.04
N ARG A 203 -17.55 -12.07 0.36
CA ARG A 203 -18.83 -11.69 0.97
C ARG A 203 -19.53 -12.88 1.61
N SER A 204 -20.10 -12.67 2.80
CA SER A 204 -20.78 -13.69 3.58
C SER A 204 -21.98 -13.14 4.34
N ALA A 205 -23.07 -13.91 4.38
CA ALA A 205 -24.23 -13.64 5.23
C ALA A 205 -23.92 -13.87 6.73
N GLU A 206 -22.87 -14.63 7.05
CA GLU A 206 -22.46 -14.93 8.42
C GLU A 206 -21.61 -13.82 9.04
N PHE A 207 -21.27 -12.77 8.30
CA PHE A 207 -20.33 -11.74 8.72
C PHE A 207 -20.68 -11.12 10.08
N GLU A 208 -21.94 -10.76 10.31
CA GLU A 208 -22.38 -10.19 11.59
C GLU A 208 -22.21 -11.16 12.76
N SER A 209 -22.35 -12.47 12.53
CA SER A 209 -22.09 -13.47 13.57
C SER A 209 -20.60 -13.54 13.94
N TRP A 210 -19.72 -13.30 12.96
CA TRP A 210 -18.28 -13.26 13.15
C TRP A 210 -17.82 -11.96 13.81
N VAL A 211 -18.44 -10.83 13.46
CA VAL A 211 -18.25 -9.52 14.13
C VAL A 211 -18.56 -9.61 15.63
N ALA A 212 -19.56 -10.40 16.03
CA ALA A 212 -19.88 -10.62 17.44
C ALA A 212 -18.77 -11.32 18.24
N LEU A 213 -17.78 -11.93 17.58
CA LEU A 213 -16.59 -12.50 18.23
C LEU A 213 -15.51 -11.44 18.53
N ALA A 214 -15.61 -10.25 17.94
CA ALA A 214 -14.62 -9.20 18.06
C ALA A 214 -14.68 -8.53 19.44
N GLY A 215 -13.52 -8.39 20.07
CA GLY A 215 -13.34 -7.72 21.36
C GLY A 215 -13.50 -6.20 21.28
N ALA A 216 -13.03 -5.53 22.33
CA ALA A 216 -12.97 -4.08 22.37
C ALA A 216 -11.94 -3.54 21.37
N PRO A 217 -12.13 -2.30 20.84
CA PRO A 217 -11.13 -1.66 20.00
C PRO A 217 -9.84 -1.44 20.78
N LEU A 218 -8.70 -1.74 20.13
CA LEU A 218 -7.39 -1.42 20.69
C LEU A 218 -7.13 0.08 20.54
N PRO A 219 -6.70 0.77 21.61
CA PRO A 219 -6.36 2.19 21.52
C PRO A 219 -5.05 2.37 20.74
N PRO A 220 -4.92 3.44 19.93
CA PRO A 220 -3.64 3.81 19.34
C PRO A 220 -2.66 4.25 20.43
N SER A 221 -1.37 4.29 20.12
CA SER A 221 -0.40 4.90 21.05
C SER A 221 -0.59 6.43 21.14
N ASN A 222 -0.02 7.03 22.19
CA ASN A 222 0.03 8.48 22.33
C ASN A 222 0.86 9.20 21.24
N ALA A 223 1.64 8.45 20.46
CA ALA A 223 2.46 8.98 19.38
C ALA A 223 1.80 8.84 18.00
N ALA A 224 0.61 8.23 17.93
CA ALA A 224 -0.14 8.12 16.68
C ALA A 224 -0.51 9.50 16.13
N VAL A 225 -0.36 9.68 14.82
CA VAL A 225 -0.76 10.89 14.11
C VAL A 225 -2.12 10.70 13.42
N GLN A 226 -2.78 11.78 13.01
CA GLN A 226 -3.99 11.63 12.18
C GLN A 226 -3.60 11.08 10.81
N ILE A 227 -4.38 10.13 10.30
CA ILE A 227 -4.23 9.69 8.91
C ILE A 227 -4.44 10.88 7.96
N GLN A 228 -3.65 10.98 6.89
CA GLN A 228 -3.83 11.95 5.83
C GLN A 228 -4.71 11.35 4.73
N PRO A 229 -5.92 11.87 4.50
CA PRO A 229 -6.78 11.37 3.43
C PRO A 229 -6.17 11.66 2.05
N ASN A 230 -6.32 10.72 1.11
CA ASN A 230 -5.84 10.79 -0.28
C ASN A 230 -4.33 11.06 -0.38
N ALA A 231 -3.54 10.63 0.61
CA ALA A 231 -2.09 10.61 0.44
C ALA A 231 -1.74 9.58 -0.64
N GLY A 232 -0.86 9.92 -1.58
CA GLY A 232 -0.49 9.06 -2.71
C GLY A 232 -1.28 9.29 -4.01
N ASP A 233 -2.37 10.08 -3.97
CA ASP A 233 -3.12 10.48 -5.18
C ASP A 233 -2.48 11.69 -5.91
N ASP A 234 -1.33 12.17 -5.42
CA ASP A 234 -0.55 13.22 -6.06
C ASP A 234 0.24 12.60 -7.23
N ASP A 235 -0.50 12.16 -8.26
CA ASP A 235 0.08 11.96 -9.58
C ASP A 235 0.82 13.24 -9.99
N ASP A 236 2.02 13.04 -10.54
CA ASP A 236 2.88 14.04 -11.14
C ASP A 236 2.14 14.91 -12.18
N ASP A 237 1.43 15.95 -11.71
CA ASP A 237 1.10 17.11 -12.53
C ASP A 237 2.38 17.94 -12.71
N ASP A 238 3.34 17.36 -13.44
CA ASP A 238 4.33 18.11 -14.20
C ASP A 238 3.54 19.03 -15.13
N ALA A 239 3.25 20.22 -14.62
CA ALA A 239 2.78 21.35 -15.41
C ALA A 239 3.90 21.70 -16.40
N ASP A 240 3.94 20.98 -17.51
CA ASP A 240 4.59 21.39 -18.74
C ASP A 240 3.99 22.74 -19.11
N SER A 241 4.70 23.82 -18.75
CA SER A 241 4.37 25.17 -19.18
C SER A 241 4.72 25.28 -20.66
N GLY A 242 3.87 24.68 -21.50
CA GLY A 242 3.82 24.92 -22.93
C GLY A 242 3.45 26.37 -23.18
N ASP A 243 4.48 27.16 -23.50
CA ASP A 243 4.38 28.48 -24.12
C ASP A 243 3.55 28.41 -25.41
N GLU A 244 2.25 28.67 -25.29
CA GLU A 244 1.41 29.03 -26.44
C GLU A 244 1.14 30.54 -26.42
N GLY A 245 2.05 31.29 -27.03
CA GLY A 245 1.74 32.63 -27.51
C GLY A 245 0.70 32.57 -28.64
N ASN A 246 -0.39 33.33 -28.51
CA ASN A 246 -0.96 34.15 -29.60
C ASN A 246 -2.18 34.96 -29.12
N GLY A 247 -2.02 36.30 -29.09
CA GLY A 247 -2.91 37.25 -29.77
C GLY A 247 -4.38 37.41 -29.35
N GLY A 248 -4.71 38.62 -28.87
CA GLY A 248 -5.85 39.34 -29.49
C GLY A 248 -7.03 39.79 -28.62
N ALA A 249 -6.81 40.87 -27.88
CA ALA A 249 -7.56 42.14 -27.96
C ALA A 249 -8.98 42.33 -27.34
N ILE A 250 -9.05 43.52 -26.70
CA ILE A 250 -10.17 44.48 -26.54
C ILE A 250 -11.05 44.38 -25.27
N GLY A 251 -10.90 45.39 -24.40
CA GLY A 251 -12.04 46.26 -24.06
C GLY A 251 -12.29 46.63 -22.58
N GLY A 252 -11.62 47.68 -22.10
CA GLY A 252 -12.25 48.80 -21.37
C GLY A 252 -12.72 48.62 -19.92
N GLY A 253 -12.08 49.34 -18.98
CA GLY A 253 -12.64 49.59 -17.64
C GLY A 253 -11.64 50.28 -16.71
N ARG A 254 -11.88 51.55 -16.39
CA ARG A 254 -10.96 52.51 -15.76
C ARG A 254 -11.23 52.64 -14.25
N SER A 255 -10.18 52.97 -13.47
CA SER A 255 -10.12 53.58 -12.12
C SER A 255 -9.60 52.64 -11.02
N GLY A 256 -8.57 52.96 -10.22
CA GLY A 256 -7.71 54.13 -10.12
C GLY A 256 -6.73 54.01 -8.94
N ASN A 257 -5.60 54.72 -9.08
CA ASN A 257 -4.89 55.49 -8.05
C ASN A 257 -3.90 54.83 -7.04
N ARG A 258 -2.68 55.40 -7.05
CA ARG A 258 -1.60 55.47 -6.01
C ARG A 258 -0.90 54.16 -5.64
N GLY A 259 0.42 54.03 -5.63
CA GLY A 259 1.54 54.97 -5.76
C GLY A 259 2.71 54.38 -4.95
N GLY A 260 3.95 54.44 -5.45
CA GLY A 260 5.11 54.03 -4.62
C GLY A 260 6.38 53.65 -5.38
N ALA A 261 7.24 54.65 -5.56
CA ALA A 261 8.71 54.63 -5.56
C ALA A 261 9.52 53.56 -6.33
N ARG A 262 10.35 54.09 -7.23
CA ARG A 262 11.49 53.47 -7.92
C ARG A 262 12.75 53.47 -7.05
N GLY A 263 13.62 52.50 -7.32
CA GLY A 263 15.07 52.48 -7.06
C GLY A 263 15.53 51.02 -6.91
N GLY A 264 16.47 50.45 -7.65
CA GLY A 264 17.46 50.96 -8.58
C GLY A 264 18.78 50.21 -8.33
N ALA A 265 19.30 49.56 -9.39
CA ALA A 265 20.70 49.20 -9.66
C ALA A 265 21.32 47.88 -9.12
N GLY A 266 22.18 47.31 -10.00
CA GLY A 266 23.19 46.25 -9.78
C GLY A 266 22.75 44.91 -10.37
N GLY A 267 23.24 44.44 -11.53
CA GLY A 267 24.65 44.13 -11.85
C GLY A 267 24.97 42.79 -11.18
N GLY A 268 24.90 41.65 -11.87
CA GLY A 268 25.85 41.20 -12.88
C GLY A 268 26.60 39.99 -12.29
N ASP A 269 26.62 38.89 -13.02
CA ASP A 269 27.79 38.02 -13.26
C ASP A 269 27.42 36.53 -13.29
N ASP A 270 27.61 36.00 -14.50
CA ASP A 270 27.69 34.60 -14.87
C ASP A 270 28.88 33.92 -14.17
N SER A 271 28.74 32.63 -13.83
CA SER A 271 29.87 31.70 -13.88
C SER A 271 29.38 30.26 -13.96
N ASP A 272 29.58 29.67 -15.13
CA ASP A 272 29.66 28.24 -15.40
C ASP A 272 30.84 27.60 -14.63
N SER A 273 30.67 26.33 -14.24
CA SER A 273 31.64 25.19 -14.22
C SER A 273 31.04 24.09 -13.32
N GLU A 274 30.57 22.96 -13.84
CA GLU A 274 31.37 21.76 -14.20
C GLU A 274 32.40 21.39 -13.13
N ASP A 275 32.20 20.24 -12.47
CA ASP A 275 33.20 19.15 -12.37
C ASP A 275 32.73 18.04 -11.39
N ASP A 276 32.54 16.85 -11.97
CA ASP A 276 32.97 15.50 -11.54
C ASP A 276 33.19 15.17 -10.04
N ASP A 277 32.40 14.22 -9.53
CA ASP A 277 32.82 12.83 -9.19
C ASP A 277 31.65 11.99 -8.64
#